data_AF-A0A3D5UXR0-F1
#
_entry.id   AF-A0A3D5UXR0-F1
#
_cell.length_a   1.000
_cell.length_b   1.000
_cell.length_c   1.000
_cell.angle_alpha   90.00
_cell.angle_beta   90.00
_cell.angle_gamma   90.00
#
_symmetry.space_group_name_H-M   'P 1'
#
loop_
_entity.id
_entity.type
_entity.pdbx_description
1 polymer ?
#
loop_
_entity_poly.entity_id
_entity_poly.type
_entity_poly.pdbx_seq_one_letter_code
_entity_poly.pdbx_strand_id
1 'polypeptide(L)'
;MIRIINLLLVLAVIGLSVGLYDIKYRAEAADRHARQIEGRILKEQEAIRVLRAEWSYLNQPERLQELAKRYTALQPLTAAQIGTFEDVPMPHMADEFYVPQRQPLGGYAGMSASDLGGSGSIIQ
;
A
#
# COMPACT_ATOMS: atom_id res chain seq x y z
N MET A 1 16.14 -29.26 -71.71
CA MET A 1 16.50 -29.54 -70.30
C MET A 1 16.96 -28.28 -69.55
N ILE A 2 17.97 -27.54 -70.05
CA ILE A 2 18.47 -26.29 -69.41
C ILE A 2 17.40 -25.19 -69.24
N ARG A 3 16.47 -25.04 -70.20
CA ARG A 3 15.39 -24.04 -70.12
C ARG A 3 14.44 -24.25 -68.94
N ILE A 4 14.17 -25.50 -68.57
CA ILE A 4 13.30 -25.84 -67.42
C ILE A 4 14.01 -25.53 -66.11
N ILE A 5 15.31 -25.82 -66.02
CA ILE A 5 16.15 -25.50 -64.85
C ILE A 5 16.21 -23.98 -64.64
N ASN A 6 16.40 -23.18 -65.70
CA ASN A 6 16.38 -21.72 -65.59
C ASN A 6 15.02 -21.20 -65.13
N LEU A 7 13.92 -21.76 -65.63
CA LEU A 7 12.56 -21.40 -65.21
C LEU A 7 12.34 -21.69 -63.72
N LEU A 8 12.79 -22.86 -63.24
CA LEU A 8 12.73 -23.21 -61.81
C LEU A 8 13.60 -22.29 -60.96
N LEU A 9 14.80 -21.94 -61.41
CA LEU A 9 15.68 -21.00 -60.70
C LEU A 9 15.03 -19.61 -60.56
N VAL A 10 14.43 -19.09 -61.63
CA VAL A 10 13.72 -17.81 -61.58
C VAL A 10 12.53 -17.88 -60.61
N LEU A 11 11.75 -18.97 -60.65
CA LEU A 11 10.65 -19.20 -59.71
C LEU A 11 11.13 -19.29 -58.25
N ALA A 12 12.25 -19.97 -58.01
CA ALA A 12 12.87 -20.06 -56.70
C ALA A 12 13.32 -18.69 -56.18
N VAL A 13 13.96 -17.87 -57.03
CA VAL A 13 14.37 -16.50 -56.67
C VAL A 13 13.15 -15.63 -56.34
N ILE A 14 12.08 -15.69 -57.15
CA ILE A 14 10.85 -14.95 -56.88
C ILE A 14 10.24 -15.40 -55.53
N GLY A 15 10.18 -16.71 -55.27
CA GLY A 15 9.70 -17.24 -54.00
C GLY A 15 10.53 -16.76 -52.79
N LEU A 16 11.85 -16.76 -52.93
CA LEU A 16 12.76 -16.22 -51.90
C LEU A 16 12.57 -14.72 -51.70
N SER A 17 12.40 -13.93 -52.76
CA SER A 17 12.14 -12.49 -52.66
C SER A 17 10.83 -12.21 -51.93
N VAL A 18 9.76 -12.96 -52.22
CA VAL A 18 8.48 -12.83 -51.53
C VAL A 18 8.61 -13.23 -50.05
N GLY A 19 9.28 -14.35 -49.76
CA GLY A 19 9.53 -14.79 -48.38
C GLY A 19 10.36 -13.78 -47.57
N LEU A 20 11.39 -13.20 -48.19
CA LEU A 20 12.20 -12.14 -47.57
C LEU A 20 11.38 -10.89 -47.27
N TYR A 21 10.46 -10.53 -48.16
CA TYR A 21 9.57 -9.40 -47.96
C TYR A 21 8.63 -9.63 -46.77
N ASP A 22 8.06 -10.83 -46.62
CA ASP A 22 7.21 -11.18 -45.46
C ASP A 22 8.00 -11.12 -44.15
N ILE A 23 9.24 -11.62 -44.13
CA ILE A 23 10.14 -11.54 -42.97
C ILE A 23 10.45 -10.09 -42.61
N LYS A 24 10.79 -9.26 -43.61
CA LYS A 24 11.06 -7.83 -43.39
C LYS A 24 9.85 -7.11 -42.82
N TYR A 25 8.66 -7.40 -43.35
CA TYR A 25 7.42 -6.76 -42.93
C TYR A 25 7.04 -7.13 -41.49
N ARG A 26 7.25 -8.39 -41.09
CA ARG A 26 7.06 -8.85 -39.70
C ARG A 26 8.03 -8.17 -38.74
N ALA A 27 9.29 -7.98 -39.14
CA ALA A 27 10.28 -7.28 -38.34
C ALA A 27 9.92 -5.79 -38.15
N GLU A 28 9.50 -5.10 -39.22
CA GLU A 28 9.04 -3.71 -39.14
C GLU A 28 7.77 -3.56 -38.31
N ALA A 29 6.85 -4.54 -38.35
CA ALA A 29 5.66 -4.52 -37.49
C ALA A 29 6.04 -4.58 -36.00
N ALA A 30 6.94 -5.47 -35.60
CA ALA A 30 7.39 -5.57 -34.22
C ALA A 30 8.09 -4.28 -33.75
N ASP A 31 8.91 -3.67 -34.61
CA ASP A 31 9.62 -2.42 -34.31
C ASP A 31 8.65 -1.23 -34.09
N ARG A 32 7.56 -1.16 -34.87
CA ARG A 32 6.54 -0.12 -34.70
C ARG A 32 5.86 -0.20 -33.33
N HIS A 33 5.55 -1.40 -32.85
CA HIS A 33 4.93 -1.58 -31.53
C HIS A 33 5.88 -1.19 -30.39
N ALA A 34 7.16 -1.57 -30.50
CA ALA A 34 8.17 -1.19 -29.52
C ALA A 34 8.32 0.34 -29.42
N ARG A 35 8.44 1.03 -30.56
CA ARG A 35 8.52 2.51 -30.61
C ARG A 35 7.27 3.20 -30.05
N GLN A 36 6.10 2.63 -30.28
CA GLN A 36 4.86 3.19 -29.76
C GLN A 36 4.78 3.10 -28.23
N ILE A 37 5.26 1.98 -27.65
CA ILE A 37 5.34 1.80 -26.20
C ILE A 37 6.39 2.74 -25.60
N GLU A 38 7.57 2.83 -26.20
CA GLU A 38 8.62 3.75 -25.76
C GLU A 38 8.15 5.21 -25.75
N GLY A 39 7.42 5.63 -26.79
CA GLY A 39 6.81 6.95 -26.85
C GLY A 39 5.77 7.21 -25.74
N ARG A 40 5.04 6.18 -25.29
CA ARG A 40 4.12 6.30 -24.14
C ARG A 40 4.90 6.43 -22.83
N ILE A 41 5.94 5.62 -22.64
CA ILE A 41 6.80 5.68 -21.45
C ILE A 41 7.39 7.08 -21.27
N LEU A 42 7.89 7.68 -22.35
CA LEU A 42 8.46 9.03 -22.30
C LEU A 42 7.43 10.09 -21.87
N LYS A 43 6.20 10.02 -22.37
CA LYS A 43 5.12 10.93 -21.98
C LYS A 43 4.75 10.80 -20.51
N GLU A 44 4.59 9.57 -20.03
CA GLU A 44 4.29 9.32 -18.62
C GLU A 44 5.42 9.80 -17.70
N GLN A 45 6.68 9.63 -18.09
CA GLN A 45 7.83 10.14 -17.33
C GLN A 45 7.87 11.67 -17.27
N GLU A 46 7.42 12.36 -18.32
CA GLU A 46 7.29 13.81 -18.33
C GLU A 46 6.20 14.27 -17.37
N ALA A 47 5.04 13.61 -17.37
CA ALA A 47 3.96 13.88 -16.42
C ALA A 47 4.41 13.66 -14.96
N ILE A 48 5.10 12.56 -14.67
CA ILE A 48 5.65 12.28 -13.33
C ILE A 48 6.63 13.37 -12.90
N ARG A 49 7.46 13.89 -13.80
CA ARG A 49 8.39 14.99 -13.50
C ARG A 49 7.66 16.25 -13.08
N VAL A 50 6.60 16.62 -13.80
CA VAL A 50 5.76 17.77 -13.45
C VAL A 50 5.11 17.56 -12.08
N LEU A 51 4.47 16.41 -11.86
CA LEU A 51 3.83 16.10 -10.58
C LEU A 51 4.82 16.11 -9.40
N ARG A 52 6.04 15.62 -9.61
CA ARG A 52 7.09 15.65 -8.58
C ARG A 52 7.56 17.08 -8.29
N ALA A 53 7.63 17.95 -9.31
CA ALA A 53 7.92 19.36 -9.12
C ALA A 53 6.80 20.06 -8.32
N GLU A 54 5.54 19.78 -8.65
CA GLU A 54 4.38 20.29 -7.91
C GLU A 54 4.35 19.79 -6.47
N TRP A 55 4.63 18.50 -6.25
CA TRP A 55 4.71 17.92 -4.91
C TRP A 55 5.84 18.54 -4.09
N SER A 56 7.00 18.78 -4.70
CA SER A 56 8.11 19.48 -4.05
C SER A 56 7.75 20.93 -3.73
N TYR A 57 6.93 21.58 -4.55
CA TYR A 57 6.43 22.92 -4.30
C TYR A 57 5.40 22.95 -3.15
N LEU A 58 4.50 21.97 -3.08
CA LEU A 58 3.51 21.86 -2.00
C LEU A 58 4.15 21.47 -0.65
N ASN A 59 5.17 20.61 -0.66
CA ASN A 59 5.84 20.15 0.56
C ASN A 59 7.00 21.04 1.01
N GLN A 60 7.05 22.31 0.58
CA GLN A 60 8.06 23.23 1.08
C GLN A 60 7.91 23.39 2.61
N PRO A 61 8.92 22.96 3.40
CA PRO A 61 8.80 22.87 4.85
C PRO A 61 8.62 24.24 5.50
N GLU A 62 9.18 25.30 4.91
CA GLU A 62 8.97 26.68 5.36
C GLU A 62 7.50 27.10 5.26
N ARG A 63 6.84 26.82 4.13
CA ARG A 63 5.41 27.13 3.97
C ARG A 63 4.54 26.30 4.90
N LEU A 64 4.86 25.02 5.09
CA LEU A 64 4.16 24.15 6.03
C LEU A 64 4.34 24.61 7.48
N GLN A 65 5.55 25.03 7.88
CA GLN A 65 5.81 25.61 9.20
C GLN A 65 5.09 26.94 9.39
N GLU A 66 5.00 27.77 8.35
CA GLU A 66 4.31 29.05 8.42
C GLU A 66 2.79 28.87 8.52
N LEU A 67 2.20 27.94 7.76
CA LEU A 67 0.79 27.56 7.89
C LEU A 67 0.50 26.95 9.27
N ALA A 68 1.37 26.06 9.75
CA ALA A 68 1.26 25.49 11.09
C ALA A 68 1.30 26.58 12.16
N LYS A 69 2.23 27.55 12.08
CA LYS A 69 2.32 28.67 13.02
C LYS A 69 1.08 29.59 12.98
N ARG A 70 0.47 29.80 11.81
CA ARG A 70 -0.68 30.71 11.67
C ARG A 70 -2.01 30.08 12.06
N TYR A 71 -2.24 28.81 11.73
CA TYR A 71 -3.55 28.17 11.88
C TYR A 71 -3.61 27.12 12.98
N THR A 72 -2.48 26.78 13.58
CA THR A 72 -2.40 25.74 14.60
C THR A 72 -1.64 26.26 15.82
N ALA A 73 -2.19 26.11 17.03
CA ALA A 73 -1.51 26.46 18.27
C ALA A 73 -0.42 25.45 18.69
N LEU A 74 0.15 24.72 17.71
CA LEU A 74 1.15 23.69 17.97
C LEU A 74 2.50 24.37 18.22
N GLN A 75 3.02 24.23 19.45
CA GLN A 75 4.38 24.64 19.78
C GLN A 75 5.38 23.69 19.09
N PRO A 76 6.55 24.20 18.66
CA PRO A 76 7.59 23.35 18.10
C PRO A 76 7.97 22.25 19.10
N LEU A 77 8.01 21.01 18.63
CA LEU A 77 8.40 19.84 19.43
C LEU A 77 9.83 20.08 19.95
N THR A 78 9.97 20.34 21.25
CA THR A 78 11.30 20.45 21.87
C THR A 78 11.87 19.04 22.03
N ALA A 79 13.19 18.88 21.82
CA ALA A 79 13.87 17.59 21.92
C ALA A 79 13.66 16.88 23.27
N ALA A 80 13.35 17.64 24.33
CA ALA A 80 12.99 17.12 25.65
C ALA A 80 11.61 16.40 25.71
N GLN A 81 10.77 16.52 24.67
CA GLN A 81 9.48 15.83 24.57
C GLN A 81 9.60 14.45 23.89
N ILE A 82 10.77 14.14 23.32
CA ILE A 82 11.09 12.82 22.77
C ILE A 82 11.58 11.96 23.93
N GLY A 83 10.63 11.31 24.62
CA GLY A 83 10.95 10.31 25.64
C GLY A 83 11.48 9.02 25.00
N THR A 84 12.41 8.38 25.68
CA THR A 84 12.87 7.02 25.34
C THR A 84 11.82 6.02 25.83
N PHE A 85 11.80 4.78 25.32
CA PHE A 85 10.86 3.74 25.78
C PHE A 85 10.88 3.53 27.30
N GLU A 86 12.01 3.82 27.94
CA GLU A 86 12.21 3.77 29.40
C GLU A 86 11.49 4.90 30.17
N ASP A 87 11.10 5.99 29.51
CA ASP A 87 10.37 7.12 30.10
C ASP A 87 8.85 6.90 30.12
N VAL A 88 8.36 5.81 29.51
CA VAL A 88 6.94 5.45 29.50
C VAL A 88 6.63 4.70 30.80
N PRO A 89 5.78 5.24 31.69
CA PRO A 89 5.38 4.53 32.90
C PRO A 89 4.76 3.19 32.51
N MET A 90 5.30 2.09 33.03
CA MET A 90 4.64 0.80 32.88
C MET A 90 3.24 0.90 33.47
N PRO A 91 2.18 0.43 32.76
CA PRO A 91 0.82 0.49 33.27
C PRO A 91 0.77 -0.09 34.69
N HIS A 92 0.29 0.69 35.65
CA HIS A 92 0.11 0.18 37.00
C HIS A 92 -0.97 -0.90 36.96
N MET A 93 -0.59 -2.15 37.18
CA MET A 93 -1.53 -3.29 37.24
C MET A 93 -2.56 -3.17 38.39
N ALA A 94 -2.46 -2.13 39.21
CA ALA A 94 -3.43 -1.76 40.24
C ALA A 94 -4.59 -0.90 39.71
N ASP A 95 -4.51 -0.40 38.47
CA ASP A 95 -5.61 0.34 37.86
C ASP A 95 -6.77 -0.62 37.55
N GLU A 96 -7.96 -0.25 37.99
CA GLU A 96 -9.23 -1.00 37.87
C GLU A 96 -9.52 -1.45 36.43
N PHE A 97 -8.90 -0.77 35.46
CA PHE A 97 -8.97 -1.08 34.02
C PHE A 97 -8.34 -2.42 33.62
N TYR A 98 -7.43 -3.00 34.42
CA TYR A 98 -6.68 -4.23 34.07
C TYR A 98 -7.06 -5.47 34.91
N VAL A 99 -7.93 -5.31 35.91
CA VAL A 99 -8.41 -6.45 36.71
C VAL A 99 -9.54 -7.11 35.92
N PRO A 100 -9.41 -8.36 35.44
CA PRO A 100 -10.53 -9.06 34.83
C PRO A 100 -11.60 -9.21 35.91
N GLN A 101 -12.70 -8.47 35.76
CA GLN A 101 -13.83 -8.53 36.67
C GLN A 101 -14.40 -9.95 36.58
N ARG A 102 -13.96 -10.81 37.50
CA ARG A 102 -14.50 -12.16 37.65
C ARG A 102 -15.90 -12.01 38.24
N GLN A 103 -16.84 -11.57 37.41
CA GLN A 103 -18.26 -11.72 37.70
C GLN A 103 -18.49 -13.24 37.79
N PRO A 104 -18.81 -13.81 38.96
CA PRO A 104 -19.24 -15.19 38.99
C PRO A 104 -20.47 -15.27 38.10
N LEU A 105 -20.35 -16.03 37.01
CA LEU A 105 -21.47 -16.32 36.11
C LEU A 105 -22.58 -16.88 36.99
N GLY A 106 -23.68 -16.12 37.12
CA GLY A 106 -24.77 -16.39 38.05
C GLY A 106 -25.43 -17.74 37.76
N GLY A 107 -24.86 -18.80 38.34
CA GLY A 107 -25.41 -20.14 38.35
C GLY A 107 -25.98 -20.44 39.72
N TYR A 108 -27.17 -21.04 39.74
CA TYR A 108 -27.88 -21.55 40.92
C TYR A 108 -27.11 -22.65 41.70
N ALA A 109 -25.88 -22.97 41.29
CA ALA A 109 -25.00 -23.94 41.94
C ALA A 109 -24.43 -23.44 43.29
N GLY A 110 -24.62 -22.15 43.64
CA GLY A 110 -24.15 -21.55 44.89
C GLY A 110 -25.20 -21.45 46.01
N MET A 111 -26.45 -21.89 45.81
CA MET A 111 -27.44 -21.92 46.88
C MET A 111 -27.12 -23.05 47.85
N SER A 112 -26.27 -22.76 48.84
CA SER A 112 -26.12 -23.60 50.02
C SER A 112 -27.40 -23.55 50.85
N ALA A 113 -27.81 -24.70 51.38
CA ALA A 113 -29.02 -24.87 52.18
C ALA A 113 -29.10 -23.98 53.45
N SER A 114 -28.04 -23.24 53.77
CA SER A 114 -28.00 -22.22 54.83
C SER A 114 -28.84 -20.98 54.51
N ASP A 115 -29.12 -20.66 53.24
CA ASP A 115 -29.86 -19.45 52.85
C ASP A 115 -31.39 -19.62 52.84
N LEU A 116 -31.89 -20.85 53.01
CA LEU A 116 -33.32 -21.17 53.12
C LEU A 116 -33.78 -21.35 54.58
N GLY A 117 -32.89 -21.16 55.55
CA GLY A 117 -33.18 -21.22 56.99
C GLY A 117 -33.60 -19.86 57.53
N GLY A 118 -34.90 -19.59 57.55
CA GLY A 118 -35.50 -18.39 58.11
C GLY A 118 -35.00 -18.08 59.52
N SER A 119 -34.39 -16.90 59.67
CA SER A 119 -34.23 -16.23 60.96
C SER A 119 -35.31 -15.15 61.06
N GLY A 120 -36.50 -15.57 61.48
CA GLY A 120 -37.40 -14.68 62.19
C GLY A 120 -36.97 -14.67 63.65
N SER A 121 -36.71 -13.48 64.22
CA SER A 121 -37.14 -13.08 65.57
C SER A 121 -36.24 -12.03 66.22
N ILE A 122 -36.80 -10.81 66.33
CA ILE A 122 -36.87 -9.91 67.51
C ILE A 122 -35.50 -9.35 67.99
N ILE A 123 -35.30 -8.05 68.23
CA ILE A 123 -35.84 -7.16 69.29
C ILE A 123 -35.35 -5.73 68.91
N GLN A 124 -36.24 -4.74 68.79
CA GLN A 124 -36.47 -3.65 69.77
C GLN A 124 -35.24 -2.80 70.07
#